data_AF-A0A7Y0SI37-F1
#
_entry.id   AF-A0A7Y0SI37-F1
#
_cell.length_a   1.000
_cell.length_b   1.000
_cell.length_c   1.000
_cell.angle_alpha   90.00
_cell.angle_beta   90.00
_cell.angle_gamma   90.00
#
_symmetry.space_group_name_H-M   'P 1'
#
loop_
_entity.id
_entity.type
_entity.pdbx_description
1 polymer ?
#
loop_
_entity_poly.entity_id
_entity_poly.type
_entity_poly.pdbx_seq_one_letter_code
_entity_poly.pdbx_strand_id
1 'polypeptide(L)'
;TDSGITFDKSFTDKCSGGSTKRPALEALKDYVREGDTIHVHSIDRLARNLVDLKQLINDWTNQGVSVRFHKENLSFNAGGSD
;
A
#
# COMPACT_ATOMS: atom_id res chain seq x y z
N THR A 1 -2.82 18.57 -8.85
CA THR A 1 -3.66 18.14 -7.71
C THR A 1 -5.05 17.92 -8.24
N ASP A 2 -5.27 16.78 -8.88
CA ASP A 2 -6.51 16.48 -9.60
C ASP A 2 -6.75 14.96 -9.54
N SER A 3 -7.69 14.54 -8.70
CA SER A 3 -8.19 13.16 -8.64
C SER A 3 -9.53 13.07 -7.88
N GLY A 4 -9.98 14.10 -7.15
CA GLY A 4 -11.29 14.08 -6.47
C GLY A 4 -11.43 13.00 -5.37
N ILE A 5 -10.35 12.30 -5.03
CA ILE A 5 -10.31 11.31 -3.96
C ILE A 5 -9.87 12.03 -2.69
N THR A 6 -10.76 12.09 -1.70
CA THR A 6 -10.45 12.58 -0.37
C THR A 6 -9.69 11.48 0.38
N PHE A 7 -8.39 11.66 0.56
CA PHE A 7 -7.59 10.75 1.36
C PHE A 7 -7.68 11.17 2.83
N ASP A 8 -8.10 10.25 3.68
CA ASP A 8 -8.18 10.47 5.13
C ASP A 8 -6.78 10.70 5.73
N LYS A 9 -5.79 9.97 5.22
CA LYS A 9 -4.38 10.14 5.57
C LYS A 9 -3.47 9.77 4.40
N SER A 10 -2.44 10.58 4.17
CA SER A 10 -1.45 10.36 3.11
C SER A 10 -0.09 10.07 3.71
N PHE A 11 0.50 8.94 3.34
CA PHE A 11 1.81 8.50 3.80
C PHE A 11 2.80 8.58 2.64
N THR A 12 3.90 9.30 2.81
CA THR A 12 4.95 9.42 1.78
C THR A 12 6.26 8.93 2.36
N ASP A 13 6.76 7.82 1.84
CA ASP A 13 8.07 7.29 2.19
C ASP A 13 9.15 7.93 1.32
N LYS A 14 10.18 8.50 1.94
CA LYS A 14 11.32 9.12 1.23
C LYS A 14 12.56 8.26 1.40
N CYS A 15 12.69 7.24 0.56
CA CYS A 15 13.92 6.45 0.44
C CYS A 15 15.02 7.25 -0.27
N SER A 16 15.63 8.21 0.42
CA SER A 16 16.88 8.82 -0.03
C SER A 16 18.06 7.91 0.34
N GLY A 17 18.59 7.18 -0.66
CA GLY A 17 20.01 6.81 -0.76
C GLY A 17 20.63 5.77 0.19
N GLY A 18 19.96 5.27 1.23
CA GLY A 18 20.60 4.24 2.08
C GLY A 18 19.91 3.83 3.38
N SER A 19 18.77 4.44 3.72
CA SER A 19 18.02 4.05 4.91
C SER A 19 16.89 3.08 4.55
N THR A 20 16.99 1.84 5.02
CA THR A 20 15.98 0.78 4.91
C THR A 20 14.75 1.03 5.80
N LYS A 21 14.75 2.13 6.55
CA LYS A 21 13.67 2.46 7.49
C LYS A 21 12.53 3.11 6.73
N ARG A 22 11.37 2.45 6.71
CA ARG A 22 10.14 2.90 6.07
C ARG A 22 9.09 3.31 7.12
N PRO A 23 9.32 4.38 7.90
CA PRO A 23 8.44 4.74 9.01
C PRO A 23 7.02 5.09 8.55
N ALA A 24 6.87 5.61 7.33
CA ALA A 24 5.57 5.92 6.75
C ALA A 24 4.77 4.65 6.42
N LEU A 25 5.45 3.56 6.01
CA LEU A 25 4.82 2.27 5.75
C LEU A 25 4.38 1.61 7.06
N GLU A 26 5.20 1.67 8.09
CA GLU A 26 4.85 1.14 9.42
C GLU A 26 3.66 1.90 10.01
N ALA A 27 3.65 3.23 9.93
CA ALA A 27 2.52 4.04 10.37
C ALA A 27 1.25 3.77 9.54
N LEU A 28 1.38 3.43 8.26
CA LEU A 28 0.24 3.01 7.44
C LEU A 28 -0.30 1.66 7.90
N LYS A 29 0.58 0.69 8.22
CA LYS A 29 0.17 -0.61 8.78
C LYS A 29 -0.59 -0.47 10.10
N ASP A 30 -0.14 0.42 10.98
CA ASP A 30 -0.82 0.71 12.24
C ASP A 30 -2.15 1.45 12.04
N TYR A 31 -2.25 2.23 10.96
CA TYR A 31 -3.45 3.04 10.67
C TYR A 31 -4.59 2.23 10.07
N VAL A 32 -4.27 1.30 9.16
CA VAL A 32 -5.28 0.55 8.39
C VAL A 32 -6.00 -0.47 9.27
N ARG A 33 -7.31 -0.62 9.06
CA ARG A 33 -8.14 -1.58 9.77
C ARG A 33 -8.80 -2.54 8.78
N GLU A 34 -9.32 -3.65 9.29
CA GLU A 34 -10.14 -4.55 8.50
C GLU A 34 -11.25 -3.78 7.76
N GLY A 35 -11.36 -4.00 6.45
CA GLY A 35 -12.28 -3.30 5.56
C GLY A 35 -11.74 -2.04 4.88
N ASP A 36 -10.56 -1.55 5.29
CA ASP A 36 -9.94 -0.38 4.63
C ASP A 36 -9.39 -0.71 3.24
N THR A 37 -9.23 0.33 2.42
CA THR A 37 -8.60 0.25 1.10
C THR A 37 -7.41 1.20 0.99
N ILE A 38 -6.22 0.63 0.80
CA ILE A 38 -4.98 1.36 0.57
C ILE A 38 -4.91 1.74 -0.91
N HIS A 39 -4.84 3.04 -1.18
CA HIS A 39 -4.64 3.56 -2.52
C HIS A 39 -3.18 3.87 -2.78
N VAL A 40 -2.60 3.20 -3.77
CA VAL A 40 -1.21 3.33 -4.18
C VAL A 40 -1.17 3.91 -5.59
N HIS A 41 -0.30 4.90 -5.81
CA HIS A 41 -0.16 5.48 -7.14
C HIS A 41 0.44 4.48 -8.14
N SER A 42 1.49 3.74 -7.76
CA SER A 42 2.13 2.72 -8.61
C SER A 42 2.89 1.67 -7.78
N ILE A 43 3.06 0.45 -8.30
CA ILE A 43 3.80 -0.63 -7.63
C ILE A 43 5.22 -0.20 -7.28
N ASP A 44 5.94 0.42 -8.22
CA ASP A 44 7.34 0.87 -8.01
C ASP A 44 7.51 1.81 -6.81
N ARG A 45 6.47 2.58 -6.46
CA ARG A 45 6.47 3.46 -5.27
C ARG A 45 6.27 2.70 -3.98
N LEU A 46 5.61 1.54 -4.03
CA LEU A 46 5.37 0.70 -2.87
C LEU A 46 6.51 -0.30 -2.66
N ALA A 47 6.96 -0.96 -3.72
CA ALA A 47 7.94 -2.03 -3.66
C ALA A 47 8.84 -2.00 -4.89
N ARG A 48 10.15 -2.20 -4.68
CA ARG A 48 11.13 -2.29 -5.78
C ARG A 48 11.13 -3.67 -6.46
N ASN A 49 10.51 -4.68 -5.84
CA ASN A 49 10.47 -6.05 -6.32
C ASN A 49 9.11 -6.69 -6.07
N LEU A 50 8.72 -7.65 -6.92
CA LEU A 50 7.47 -8.41 -6.79
C LEU A 50 7.38 -9.21 -5.47
N VAL A 51 8.52 -9.67 -4.93
CA VAL A 51 8.55 -10.42 -3.67
C VAL A 51 8.13 -9.52 -2.49
N ASP A 52 8.73 -8.33 -2.39
CA ASP A 52 8.39 -7.33 -1.37
C ASP A 52 6.94 -6.88 -1.50
N LEU A 53 6.48 -6.66 -2.74
CA LEU A 53 5.09 -6.36 -3.05
C LEU A 53 4.14 -7.43 -2.53
N LYS A 54 4.38 -8.70 -2.90
CA LYS A 54 3.53 -9.82 -2.50
C LYS A 54 3.49 -9.99 -0.99
N GLN A 55 4.62 -9.81 -0.30
CA GLN A 55 4.66 -9.88 1.16
C GLN A 55 3.80 -8.78 1.80
N LEU A 56 3.89 -7.54 1.31
CA LEU A 56 3.08 -6.42 1.82
C LEU A 56 1.60 -6.62 1.56
N ILE A 57 1.24 -7.01 0.34
CA ILE A 57 -0.16 -7.29 0.00
C ILE A 57 -0.68 -8.43 0.88
N ASN A 58 0.06 -9.52 1.03
CA ASN A 58 -0.35 -10.64 1.85
C ASN A 58 -0.53 -10.25 3.33
N ASP A 59 0.36 -9.42 3.88
CA ASP A 59 0.25 -8.91 5.25
C ASP A 59 -1.04 -8.10 5.44
N TRP A 60 -1.40 -7.27 4.46
CA TRP A 60 -2.62 -6.46 4.48
C TRP A 60 -3.89 -7.28 4.22
N THR A 61 -3.89 -8.18 3.24
CA THR A 61 -5.05 -9.02 2.93
C THR A 61 -5.37 -9.99 4.06
N ASN A 62 -4.35 -10.48 4.79
CA ASN A 62 -4.55 -11.26 6.02
C ASN A 62 -5.18 -10.43 7.15
N GLN A 63 -4.97 -9.11 7.16
CA GLN A 63 -5.57 -8.18 8.12
C GLN A 63 -6.95 -7.67 7.67
N GLY A 64 -7.51 -8.18 6.56
CA GLY A 64 -8.80 -7.68 6.09
C GLY A 64 -8.70 -6.39 5.25
N VAL A 65 -7.50 -5.97 4.86
CA VAL A 65 -7.24 -4.71 4.14
C VAL A 65 -7.08 -4.95 2.64
N SER A 66 -7.69 -4.09 1.82
CA SER A 66 -7.60 -4.11 0.36
C SER A 66 -6.57 -3.12 -0.16
N VAL A 67 -6.00 -3.34 -1.34
CA VAL A 67 -4.95 -2.51 -1.95
C VAL A 67 -5.30 -2.22 -3.41
N ARG A 68 -5.24 -0.95 -3.83
CA ARG A 68 -5.54 -0.52 -5.19
C ARG A 68 -4.39 0.30 -5.79
N PHE A 69 -3.92 -0.11 -6.96
CA PHE A 69 -2.90 0.56 -7.76
C PHE A 69 -3.56 1.34 -8.90
N HIS A 70 -3.37 2.66 -8.90
CA HIS A 70 -3.98 3.54 -9.89
C HIS A 70 -3.27 3.51 -11.24
N LYS A 71 -1.93 3.44 -11.27
CA LYS A 71 -1.16 3.42 -12.52
C LYS A 71 -1.31 2.09 -13.28
N GLU A 72 -1.25 0.98 -12.57
CA GLU A 72 -1.42 -0.36 -13.16
C GLU A 72 -2.87 -0.81 -13.28
N ASN A 73 -3.82 -0.04 -12.72
CA ASN A 73 -5.23 -0.41 -12.62
C ASN A 73 -5.44 -1.82 -12.01
N LEU A 74 -4.65 -2.14 -10.98
CA LEU A 74 -4.68 -3.40 -10.25
C LEU A 74 -5.36 -3.22 -8.89
N SER A 75 -6.10 -4.23 -8.43
CA SER A 75 -6.74 -4.24 -7.11
C SER A 75 -6.63 -5.61 -6.46
N PHE A 76 -6.28 -5.62 -5.17
CA PHE A 76 -6.15 -6.80 -4.34
C PHE A 76 -7.12 -6.65 -3.16
N ASN A 77 -8.04 -7.59 -3.00
CA ASN A 77 -9.02 -7.55 -1.94
C ASN A 77 -8.64 -8.52 -0.82
N ALA A 78 -9.00 -8.18 0.41
CA ALA A 78 -8.85 -9.11 1.52
C ALA A 78 -9.81 -10.30 1.40
N GLY A 79 -9.31 -11.51 1.62
CA GLY A 79 -10.09 -12.75 1.50
C GLY A 79 -10.08 -13.40 0.11
N GLY A 80 -9.36 -12.85 -0.86
CA GLY A 80 -9.20 -13.47 -2.18
C GLY A 80 -8.16 -14.58 -2.18
N SER A 81 -8.62 -15.82 -2.03
CA SER A 81 -7.90 -17.00 -2.50
C SER A 81 -7.79 -16.94 -4.03
N ASP A 82 -6.71 -16.36 -4.56
CA ASP A 82 -6.26 -16.52 -5.96
C ASP A 82 -4.72 -16.50 -6.03
#